data_AF-A0A7W1C6V3-F1
#
_entry.id   AF-A0A7W1C6V3-F1
#
_cell.length_a   1.000
_cell.length_b   1.000
_cell.length_c   1.000
_cell.angle_alpha   90.00
_cell.angle_beta   90.00
_cell.angle_gamma   90.00
#
_symmetry.space_group_name_H-M   'P 1'
#
loop_
_entity.id
_entity.type
_entity.pdbx_description
1 polymer ?
#
loop_
_entity_poly.entity_id
_entity_poly.type
_entity_poly.pdbx_seq_one_letter_code
_entity_poly.pdbx_strand_id
1 'polypeptide(L)'
;LRDSGTPYVDLNYARVRRVRLRSRFSGLEELYLPEVVLDADLFVSMPKMKTHHWAGITLSLKNMFGIVPGSVYGWPKNLLHWAGIRGSILDINASLAMPRFNIVDGIMGMEGNGPIQGEPRQSGVLVLGADPVAVDATCARLMSIDPWKIGYLEEAGAFLGNVADEKIEQIGEDLGRFRQDYRVIENFQGAKITSRVTAG
;
A
#
# COMPACT_ATOMS: atom_id res chain seq x y z
N LEU A 1 22.86 4.90 1.57
CA LEU A 1 22.71 4.90 0.09
C LEU A 1 23.98 5.40 -0.61
N ARG A 2 24.47 6.62 -0.32
CA ARG A 2 25.78 7.07 -0.87
C ARG A 2 26.95 6.23 -0.35
N ASP A 3 26.91 5.85 0.93
CA ASP A 3 27.98 5.06 1.56
C ASP A 3 27.99 3.59 1.16
N SER A 4 26.87 3.08 0.61
CA SER A 4 26.74 1.68 0.15
C SER A 4 27.08 1.50 -1.33
N GLY A 5 27.44 2.58 -2.04
CA GLY A 5 27.68 2.54 -3.50
C GLY A 5 26.46 2.17 -4.34
N THR A 6 25.26 2.15 -3.74
CA THR A 6 24.03 1.73 -4.41
C THR A 6 23.55 2.84 -5.35
N PRO A 7 23.32 2.55 -6.65
CA PRO A 7 22.78 3.53 -7.58
C PRO A 7 21.43 4.08 -7.12
N TYR A 8 21.28 5.40 -7.17
CA TYR A 8 19.99 6.06 -7.01
C TYR A 8 19.37 6.28 -8.40
N VAL A 9 18.12 5.85 -8.58
CA VAL A 9 17.37 6.05 -9.82
C VAL A 9 16.09 6.81 -9.49
N ASP A 10 15.92 7.99 -10.09
CA ASP A 10 14.66 8.73 -10.02
C ASP A 10 13.67 8.13 -11.03
N LEU A 11 12.65 7.45 -10.53
CA LEU A 11 11.63 6.80 -11.36
C LEU A 11 10.81 7.79 -12.20
N ASN A 12 10.81 9.09 -11.88
CA ASN A 12 10.16 10.09 -12.74
C ASN A 12 10.90 10.27 -14.07
N TYR A 13 12.21 10.03 -14.12
CA TYR A 13 13.05 10.26 -15.30
C TYR A 13 13.72 8.98 -15.82
N ALA A 14 13.47 7.85 -15.16
CA ALA A 14 13.93 6.55 -15.62
C ALA A 14 13.36 6.22 -17.01
N ARG A 15 14.08 5.36 -17.76
CA ARG A 15 13.55 4.78 -19.00
C ARG A 15 12.29 3.98 -18.70
N VAL A 16 11.31 4.06 -19.59
CA VAL A 16 9.98 3.45 -19.41
C VAL A 16 9.67 2.50 -20.56
N ARG A 17 8.88 1.47 -20.25
CA ARG A 17 8.29 0.54 -21.22
C ARG A 17 6.78 0.60 -21.11
N ARG A 18 6.09 0.58 -22.24
CA ARG A 18 4.63 0.43 -22.30
C ARG A 18 4.28 -1.02 -21.99
N VAL A 19 3.42 -1.22 -21.00
CA VAL A 19 3.01 -2.53 -20.47
C VAL A 19 1.50 -2.64 -20.58
N ARG A 20 1.03 -3.73 -21.18
CA ARG A 20 -0.38 -4.09 -21.16
C ARG A 20 -0.78 -4.55 -19.76
N LEU A 21 -1.82 -3.93 -19.21
CA LEU A 21 -2.29 -4.26 -17.87
C LEU A 21 -2.92 -5.65 -17.84
N ARG A 22 -2.68 -6.37 -16.74
CA ARG A 22 -3.23 -7.71 -16.51
C ARG A 22 -4.67 -7.69 -15.97
N SER A 23 -5.14 -6.52 -15.53
CA SER A 23 -6.51 -6.26 -15.11
C SER A 23 -6.97 -4.91 -15.66
N ARG A 24 -8.26 -4.58 -15.47
CA ARG A 24 -8.91 -3.38 -16.03
C ARG A 24 -9.78 -2.65 -15.01
N PHE A 25 -9.41 -2.68 -13.72
CA PHE A 25 -10.20 -2.05 -12.66
C PHE A 25 -10.30 -0.52 -12.83
N SER A 26 -9.29 0.12 -13.40
CA SER A 26 -9.29 1.55 -13.76
C SER A 26 -9.86 1.86 -15.14
N GLY A 27 -10.20 0.82 -15.93
CA GLY A 27 -10.59 0.95 -17.34
C GLY A 27 -9.42 1.21 -18.30
N LEU A 28 -8.20 1.41 -17.80
CA LEU A 28 -7.00 1.56 -18.63
C LEU A 28 -6.60 0.22 -19.25
N GLU A 29 -6.06 0.25 -20.47
CA GLU A 29 -5.55 -0.95 -21.13
C GLU A 29 -4.06 -1.17 -20.86
N GLU A 30 -3.31 -0.08 -20.75
CA GLU A 30 -1.85 -0.07 -20.76
C GLU A 30 -1.28 1.08 -19.93
N LEU A 31 -0.09 0.89 -19.36
CA LEU A 31 0.69 1.92 -18.65
C LEU A 31 2.16 1.91 -19.08
N TYR A 32 2.79 3.08 -19.08
CA TYR A 32 4.24 3.23 -19.12
C TYR A 32 4.78 3.07 -17.70
N LEU A 33 5.61 2.05 -17.49
CA LEU A 33 6.24 1.75 -16.21
C LEU A 33 7.77 1.75 -16.36
N PRO A 34 8.54 2.09 -15.31
CA PRO A 34 9.99 2.15 -15.39
C PRO A 34 10.61 0.77 -15.70
N GLU A 35 11.50 0.71 -16.69
CA GLU A 35 12.20 -0.54 -17.10
C GLU A 35 12.95 -1.16 -15.91
N VAL A 36 13.62 -0.32 -15.11
CA VAL A 36 14.36 -0.75 -13.91
C VAL A 36 13.49 -1.48 -12.88
N VAL A 37 12.18 -1.18 -12.83
CA VAL A 37 11.23 -1.87 -11.94
C VAL A 37 10.76 -3.16 -12.59
N LEU A 38 10.44 -3.12 -13.89
CA LEU A 38 9.93 -4.27 -14.63
C LEU A 38 10.97 -5.39 -14.79
N ASP A 39 12.24 -5.03 -14.94
CA ASP A 39 13.35 -5.94 -15.20
C ASP A 39 14.03 -6.42 -13.90
N ALA A 40 13.50 -6.07 -12.72
CA ALA A 40 14.03 -6.51 -11.43
C ALA A 40 13.69 -7.97 -11.13
N ASP A 41 14.67 -8.74 -10.64
CA ASP A 41 14.46 -10.13 -10.18
C ASP A 41 13.65 -10.20 -8.87
N LEU A 42 13.80 -9.17 -8.03
CA LEU A 42 13.07 -8.99 -6.77
C LEU A 42 12.82 -7.50 -6.54
N PHE A 43 11.58 -7.14 -6.23
CA PHE A 43 11.22 -5.77 -5.88
C PHE A 43 10.92 -5.64 -4.38
N VAL A 44 11.76 -4.89 -3.66
CA VAL A 44 11.56 -4.61 -2.23
C VAL A 44 10.88 -3.26 -2.05
N SER A 45 9.65 -3.26 -1.52
CA SER A 45 8.91 -2.03 -1.21
C SER A 45 9.07 -1.62 0.24
N MET A 46 9.37 -0.34 0.49
CA MET A 46 9.47 0.23 1.84
C MET A 46 8.46 1.36 2.08
N PRO A 47 7.15 1.08 2.16
CA PRO A 47 6.13 2.11 2.42
C PRO A 47 6.14 2.58 3.89
N LYS A 48 5.59 3.78 4.14
CA LYS A 48 5.24 4.25 5.49
C LYS A 48 3.84 3.78 5.87
N MET A 49 3.64 3.42 7.14
CA MET A 49 2.31 3.12 7.69
C MET A 49 1.48 4.40 7.91
N LYS A 50 0.49 4.67 7.04
CA LYS A 50 -0.32 5.89 7.17
C LYS A 50 -1.78 5.75 6.75
N THR A 51 -2.64 6.64 7.26
CA THR A 51 -3.99 6.87 6.72
C THR A 51 -3.95 7.75 5.46
N HIS A 52 -5.02 7.71 4.67
CA HIS A 52 -5.13 8.46 3.42
C HIS A 52 -6.59 8.84 3.11
N HIS A 53 -6.87 10.11 2.80
CA HIS A 53 -8.25 10.60 2.64
C HIS A 53 -9.05 9.99 1.47
N TRP A 54 -8.41 9.54 0.38
CA TRP A 54 -9.11 8.86 -0.73
C TRP A 54 -9.09 7.32 -0.66
N ALA A 55 -8.06 6.74 -0.04
CA ALA A 55 -7.79 5.30 -0.11
C ALA A 55 -8.00 4.59 1.24
N GLY A 56 -8.22 5.35 2.33
CA GLY A 56 -8.30 4.85 3.70
C GLY A 56 -6.92 4.73 4.32
N ILE A 57 -6.06 3.92 3.71
CA ILE A 57 -4.68 3.69 4.15
C ILE A 57 -3.69 3.74 2.98
N THR A 58 -2.44 4.11 3.25
CA THR A 58 -1.31 3.93 2.34
C THR A 58 -0.30 3.01 2.98
N LEU A 59 -0.03 1.92 2.29
CA LEU A 59 0.89 0.86 2.68
C LEU A 59 1.54 0.33 1.39
N SER A 60 1.81 -0.97 1.28
CA SER A 60 2.59 -1.59 0.19
C SER A 60 1.89 -1.48 -1.16
N LEU A 61 0.59 -1.84 -1.23
CA LEU A 61 -0.16 -1.80 -2.49
C LEU A 61 -0.28 -0.38 -3.03
N LYS A 62 -0.65 0.57 -2.17
CA LYS A 62 -0.77 1.99 -2.55
C LYS A 62 0.57 2.61 -2.92
N ASN A 63 1.67 2.15 -2.32
CA ASN A 63 3.01 2.63 -2.63
C ASN A 63 3.43 2.33 -4.08
N MET A 64 2.87 1.28 -4.70
CA MET A 64 3.13 0.97 -6.10
C MET A 64 2.61 2.07 -7.05
N PHE A 65 1.61 2.84 -6.61
CA PHE A 65 1.20 4.04 -7.33
C PHE A 65 2.38 5.03 -7.52
N GLY A 66 3.38 4.99 -6.63
CA GLY A 66 4.61 5.78 -6.69
C GLY A 66 5.51 5.49 -7.90
N ILE A 67 5.51 4.26 -8.43
CA ILE A 67 6.41 3.86 -9.53
C ILE A 67 6.04 4.49 -10.87
N VAL A 68 4.79 4.96 -11.00
CA VAL A 68 4.27 5.52 -12.24
C VAL A 68 4.96 6.88 -12.50
N PRO A 69 5.68 7.06 -13.62
CA PRO A 69 6.58 8.20 -13.84
C PRO A 69 5.82 9.51 -14.06
N GLY A 70 6.16 10.55 -13.27
CA GLY A 70 5.57 11.88 -13.41
C GLY A 70 5.89 12.57 -14.75
N SER A 71 7.01 12.23 -15.40
CA SER A 71 7.37 12.75 -16.74
C SER A 71 6.40 12.30 -17.84
N VAL A 72 5.70 11.18 -17.65
CA VAL A 72 4.72 10.65 -18.61
C VAL A 72 3.30 11.12 -18.26
N TYR A 73 2.96 11.14 -16.97
CA TYR A 73 1.58 11.32 -16.52
C TYR A 73 1.29 12.68 -15.86
N GLY A 74 2.29 13.56 -15.81
CA GLY A 74 2.25 14.83 -15.10
C GLY A 74 2.18 14.66 -13.58
N TRP A 75 2.10 15.78 -12.87
CA TRP A 75 1.87 15.82 -11.42
C TRP A 75 0.41 16.22 -11.13
N PRO A 76 -0.31 15.57 -10.18
CA PRO A 76 0.07 14.44 -9.34
C PRO A 76 -0.20 13.07 -10.00
N LYS A 77 0.01 12.89 -11.31
CA LYS A 77 -0.39 11.72 -12.14
C LYS A 77 -1.88 11.77 -12.45
N ASN A 78 -2.28 12.83 -13.17
CA ASN A 78 -3.68 13.19 -13.41
C ASN A 78 -4.47 12.00 -13.95
N LEU A 79 -3.97 11.30 -14.97
CA LEU A 79 -4.68 10.18 -15.59
C LEU A 79 -5.14 9.11 -14.58
N LEU A 80 -4.27 8.70 -13.67
CA LEU A 80 -4.58 7.65 -12.70
C LEU A 80 -5.48 8.15 -11.57
N HIS A 81 -5.41 9.44 -11.24
CA HIS A 81 -6.35 10.04 -10.30
C HIS A 81 -7.76 10.13 -10.91
N TRP A 82 -7.86 10.56 -12.18
CA TRP A 82 -9.13 10.62 -12.93
C TRP A 82 -9.72 9.23 -13.19
N ALA A 83 -8.89 8.23 -13.50
CA ALA A 83 -9.31 6.83 -13.71
C ALA A 83 -9.72 6.11 -12.41
N GLY A 84 -9.53 6.74 -11.24
CA GLY A 84 -9.86 6.20 -9.95
C GLY A 84 -8.65 5.56 -9.26
N ILE A 85 -8.34 6.07 -8.07
CA ILE A 85 -7.21 5.62 -7.25
C ILE A 85 -7.33 4.13 -6.92
N ARG A 86 -8.52 3.66 -6.56
CA ARG A 86 -8.80 2.26 -6.21
C ARG A 86 -8.41 1.32 -7.34
N GLY A 87 -9.00 1.50 -8.53
CA GLY A 87 -8.73 0.66 -9.70
C GLY A 87 -7.28 0.75 -10.17
N SER A 88 -6.68 1.95 -10.12
CA SER A 88 -5.28 2.14 -10.48
C SER A 88 -4.31 1.37 -9.56
N ILE A 89 -4.59 1.31 -8.25
CA ILE A 89 -3.79 0.51 -7.31
C ILE A 89 -3.85 -0.96 -7.73
N LEU A 90 -5.05 -1.48 -7.99
CA LEU A 90 -5.25 -2.88 -8.37
C LEU A 90 -4.53 -3.20 -9.68
N ASP A 91 -4.70 -2.37 -10.71
CA ASP A 91 -4.12 -2.60 -12.04
C ASP A 91 -2.59 -2.58 -12.04
N ILE A 92 -1.99 -1.64 -11.31
CA ILE A 92 -0.53 -1.60 -11.16
C ILE A 92 -0.06 -2.87 -10.46
N ASN A 93 -0.64 -3.21 -9.31
CA ASN A 93 -0.20 -4.36 -8.52
C ASN A 93 -0.40 -5.69 -9.24
N ALA A 94 -1.50 -5.84 -10.00
CA ALA A 94 -1.76 -7.02 -10.82
C ALA A 94 -0.75 -7.20 -11.96
N SER A 95 -0.16 -6.09 -12.44
CA SER A 95 0.71 -6.07 -13.62
C SER A 95 2.20 -6.18 -13.29
N LEU A 96 2.57 -6.09 -12.02
CA LEU A 96 3.93 -6.32 -11.53
C LEU A 96 4.17 -7.83 -11.33
N ALA A 97 4.84 -8.45 -12.30
CA ALA A 97 4.99 -9.91 -12.37
C ALA A 97 6.15 -10.48 -11.54
N MET A 98 7.08 -9.62 -11.10
CA MET A 98 8.25 -10.03 -10.35
C MET A 98 7.88 -10.38 -8.89
N PRO A 99 8.65 -11.26 -8.23
CA PRO A 99 8.57 -11.45 -6.79
C PRO A 99 8.69 -10.12 -6.04
N ARG A 100 7.92 -9.98 -4.96
CA ARG A 100 7.90 -8.78 -4.12
C ARG A 100 8.15 -9.12 -2.66
N PHE A 101 8.84 -8.22 -1.99
CA PHE A 101 8.98 -8.25 -0.54
C PHE A 101 8.67 -6.86 0.02
N ASN A 102 7.82 -6.78 1.02
CA ASN A 102 7.30 -5.52 1.52
C ASN A 102 7.80 -5.33 2.94
N ILE A 103 8.23 -4.11 3.27
CA ILE A 103 8.76 -3.72 4.57
C ILE A 103 8.06 -2.42 4.95
N VAL A 104 6.91 -2.53 5.59
CA VAL A 104 6.15 -1.37 6.06
C VAL A 104 6.87 -0.78 7.28
N ASP A 105 7.35 0.44 7.13
CA ASP A 105 7.93 1.21 8.22
C ASP A 105 6.83 1.99 8.98
N GLY A 106 6.42 1.40 10.11
CA GLY A 106 5.51 1.95 11.08
C GLY A 106 6.20 2.46 12.36
N ILE A 107 7.52 2.65 12.39
CA ILE A 107 8.21 3.20 13.58
C ILE A 107 7.56 4.55 13.95
N MET A 108 7.48 5.42 12.95
CA MET A 108 6.66 6.63 12.95
C MET A 108 5.72 6.58 11.75
N GLY A 109 4.45 6.29 12.00
CA GLY A 109 3.38 6.35 11.02
C GLY A 109 2.71 7.73 10.97
N MET A 110 1.58 7.80 10.26
CA MET A 110 0.77 9.02 10.15
C MET A 110 -0.72 8.69 10.23
N GLU A 111 -1.47 9.42 11.05
CA GLU A 111 -2.92 9.28 11.22
C GLU A 111 -3.68 10.57 10.84
N GLY A 112 -5.00 10.50 10.72
CA GLY A 112 -5.86 11.63 10.35
C GLY A 112 -5.92 11.90 8.85
N ASN A 113 -5.85 13.17 8.45
CA ASN A 113 -6.05 13.62 7.06
C ASN A 113 -4.77 13.52 6.21
N GLY A 114 -4.20 12.31 6.12
CA GLY A 114 -3.09 12.02 5.21
C GLY A 114 -3.49 12.15 3.73
N PRO A 115 -2.52 12.32 2.80
CA PRO A 115 -1.09 12.12 3.01
C PRO A 115 -0.28 13.39 3.37
N ILE A 116 -0.91 14.58 3.39
CA ILE A 116 -0.22 15.86 3.63
C ILE A 116 -0.57 16.45 5.00
N GLN A 117 -1.83 16.37 5.42
CA GLN A 117 -2.35 17.02 6.64
C GLN A 117 -2.59 16.01 7.77
N GLY A 118 -1.84 14.91 7.78
CA GLY A 118 -1.88 13.93 8.87
C GLY A 118 -0.96 14.32 10.02
N GLU A 119 -1.15 13.66 11.16
CA GLU A 119 -0.31 13.82 12.35
C GLU A 119 0.57 12.58 12.56
N PRO A 120 1.81 12.74 13.05
CA PRO A 120 2.71 11.63 13.30
C PRO A 120 2.15 10.71 14.40
N ARG A 121 2.28 9.39 14.21
CA ARG A 121 1.88 8.38 15.19
C ARG A 121 3.05 7.42 15.46
N GLN A 122 3.47 7.31 16.72
CA GLN A 122 4.57 6.42 17.11
C GLN A 122 4.05 4.99 17.31
N SER A 123 4.12 4.18 16.27
CA SER A 123 3.65 2.79 16.34
C SER A 123 4.74 1.80 16.69
N GLY A 124 6.01 2.14 16.43
CA GLY A 124 7.15 1.35 16.90
C GLY A 124 7.27 -0.05 16.26
N VAL A 125 6.68 -0.24 15.08
CA VAL A 125 6.61 -1.55 14.41
C VAL A 125 7.21 -1.51 13.00
N LEU A 126 7.76 -2.64 12.59
CA LEU A 126 8.03 -2.96 11.20
C LEU A 126 7.20 -4.20 10.83
N VAL A 127 6.53 -4.16 9.69
CA VAL A 127 5.76 -5.31 9.18
C VAL A 127 6.36 -5.75 7.86
N LEU A 128 6.76 -7.01 7.77
CA LEU A 128 7.49 -7.53 6.62
C LEU A 128 6.81 -8.77 6.04
N GLY A 129 6.81 -8.92 4.73
CA GLY A 129 6.27 -10.11 4.09
C GLY A 129 6.25 -10.08 2.57
N ALA A 130 6.15 -11.27 1.97
CA ALA A 130 6.12 -11.46 0.52
C ALA A 130 4.72 -11.24 -0.08
N ASP A 131 3.65 -11.53 0.67
CA ASP A 131 2.27 -11.23 0.26
C ASP A 131 1.93 -9.78 0.65
N PRO A 132 1.83 -8.84 -0.31
CA PRO A 132 1.55 -7.43 -0.02
C PRO A 132 0.13 -7.21 0.50
N VAL A 133 -0.83 -8.09 0.14
CA VAL A 133 -2.21 -7.99 0.65
C VAL A 133 -2.23 -8.40 2.12
N ALA A 134 -1.53 -9.47 2.48
CA ALA A 134 -1.39 -9.91 3.86
C ALA A 134 -0.69 -8.84 4.72
N VAL A 135 0.43 -8.29 4.22
CA VAL A 135 1.16 -7.20 4.90
C VAL A 135 0.27 -5.99 5.13
N ASP A 136 -0.48 -5.57 4.11
CA ASP A 136 -1.35 -4.40 4.21
C ASP A 136 -2.55 -4.66 5.15
N ALA A 137 -3.12 -5.87 5.14
CA ALA A 137 -4.20 -6.28 6.03
C ALA A 137 -3.74 -6.35 7.50
N THR A 138 -2.54 -6.88 7.77
CA THR A 138 -1.93 -6.88 9.09
C THR A 138 -1.70 -5.45 9.61
N CYS A 139 -1.19 -4.56 8.76
CA CYS A 139 -1.04 -3.15 9.13
C CYS A 139 -2.39 -2.47 9.40
N ALA A 140 -3.43 -2.76 8.61
CA ALA A 140 -4.78 -2.25 8.87
C ALA A 140 -5.27 -2.66 10.27
N ARG A 141 -5.11 -3.94 10.64
CA ARG A 141 -5.43 -4.45 11.98
C ARG A 141 -4.63 -3.76 13.08
N LEU A 142 -3.34 -3.49 12.86
CA LEU A 142 -2.51 -2.72 13.79
C LEU A 142 -3.00 -1.27 13.97
N MET A 143 -3.62 -0.68 12.95
CA MET A 143 -4.23 0.65 13.01
C MET A 143 -5.67 0.66 13.57
N SER A 144 -6.17 -0.48 14.06
CA SER A 144 -7.59 -0.70 14.42
C SER A 144 -8.56 -0.37 13.28
N ILE A 145 -8.18 -0.74 12.06
CA ILE A 145 -8.97 -0.58 10.84
C ILE A 145 -9.28 -1.98 10.29
N ASP A 146 -10.55 -2.22 9.97
CA ASP A 146 -11.01 -3.46 9.37
C ASP A 146 -10.51 -3.53 7.91
N PRO A 147 -9.62 -4.48 7.55
CA PRO A 147 -9.07 -4.53 6.21
C PRO A 147 -10.13 -4.81 5.14
N TRP A 148 -11.24 -5.45 5.49
CA TRP A 148 -12.35 -5.72 4.57
C TRP A 148 -13.15 -4.46 4.21
N LYS A 149 -12.99 -3.39 4.98
CA LYS A 149 -13.65 -2.10 4.73
C LYS A 149 -12.76 -1.12 3.96
N ILE A 150 -11.57 -1.57 3.53
CA ILE A 150 -10.67 -0.83 2.66
C ILE A 150 -10.83 -1.36 1.23
N GLY A 151 -11.54 -0.60 0.39
CA GLY A 151 -12.05 -1.13 -0.88
C GLY A 151 -11.00 -1.72 -1.83
N TYR A 152 -9.81 -1.11 -1.98
CA TYR A 152 -8.77 -1.72 -2.84
C TYR A 152 -8.12 -2.94 -2.20
N LEU A 153 -8.10 -3.02 -0.87
CA LEU A 153 -7.45 -4.11 -0.15
C LEU A 153 -8.34 -5.34 -0.13
N GLU A 154 -9.63 -5.15 0.11
CA GLU A 154 -10.67 -6.18 0.02
C GLU A 154 -10.68 -6.82 -1.39
N GLU A 155 -10.74 -6.03 -2.45
CA GLU A 155 -10.67 -6.55 -3.82
C GLU A 155 -9.35 -7.26 -4.14
N ALA A 156 -8.21 -6.73 -3.68
CA ALA A 156 -6.92 -7.39 -3.88
C ALA A 156 -6.88 -8.78 -3.23
N GLY A 157 -7.61 -8.98 -2.13
CA GLY A 157 -7.80 -10.28 -1.48
C GLY A 157 -8.45 -11.35 -2.33
N ALA A 158 -9.14 -10.97 -3.42
CA ALA A 158 -9.81 -11.93 -4.30
C ALA A 158 -8.88 -12.55 -5.34
N PHE A 159 -7.74 -11.92 -5.66
CA PHE A 159 -6.90 -12.36 -6.79
C PHE A 159 -5.38 -12.21 -6.59
N LEU A 160 -4.93 -11.39 -5.64
CA LEU A 160 -3.51 -11.03 -5.51
C LEU A 160 -2.85 -11.64 -4.27
N GLY A 161 -3.60 -11.83 -3.19
CA GLY A 161 -3.07 -12.31 -1.91
C GLY A 161 -4.17 -12.48 -0.86
N ASN A 162 -3.81 -12.51 0.41
CA ASN A 162 -4.73 -12.89 1.49
C ASN A 162 -5.07 -11.72 2.41
N VAL A 163 -6.36 -11.43 2.58
CA VAL A 163 -6.85 -10.47 3.58
C VAL A 163 -7.16 -11.17 4.92
N ALA A 164 -7.69 -12.40 4.85
CA ALA A 164 -8.19 -13.16 6.01
C ALA A 164 -7.06 -13.49 7.00
N ASP A 165 -7.31 -13.28 8.29
CA ASP A 165 -6.30 -13.38 9.35
C ASP A 165 -5.80 -14.82 9.50
N GLU A 166 -6.74 -15.76 9.45
CA GLU A 166 -6.51 -17.20 9.54
C GLU A 166 -5.70 -17.78 8.36
N LYS A 167 -5.49 -17.02 7.29
CA LYS A 167 -4.65 -17.40 6.14
C LYS A 167 -3.26 -16.75 6.18
N ILE A 168 -2.98 -15.94 7.19
CA ILE A 168 -1.73 -15.22 7.35
C ILE A 168 -0.96 -15.88 8.49
N GLU A 169 0.16 -16.53 8.15
CA GLU A 169 1.09 -16.99 9.17
C GLU A 169 1.82 -15.80 9.77
N GLN A 170 1.51 -15.47 11.01
CA GLN A 170 2.18 -14.42 11.74
C GLN A 170 3.41 -14.95 12.47
N ILE A 171 4.57 -14.46 12.04
CA ILE A 171 5.85 -14.71 12.70
C ILE A 171 6.25 -13.43 13.44
N GLY A 172 6.58 -13.54 14.73
CA GLY A 172 7.04 -12.43 15.55
C GLY A 172 6.10 -12.11 16.71
N GLU A 173 5.98 -10.81 17.01
CA GLU A 173 5.19 -10.31 18.14
C GLU A 173 3.68 -10.46 17.92
N ASP A 174 2.90 -10.54 18.99
CA ASP A 174 1.43 -10.48 18.96
C ASP A 174 0.92 -9.11 18.45
N LEU A 175 -0.04 -9.10 17.50
CA LEU A 175 -0.63 -7.86 16.98
C LEU A 175 -1.39 -7.11 18.06
N GLY A 176 -2.05 -7.84 18.98
CA GLY A 176 -2.87 -7.25 20.03
C GLY A 176 -2.07 -6.26 20.88
N ARG A 177 -0.81 -6.61 21.20
CA ARG A 177 0.13 -5.79 21.97
C ARG A 177 0.50 -4.46 21.31
N PHE A 178 0.56 -4.43 19.97
CA PHE A 178 1.01 -3.26 19.21
C PHE A 178 -0.14 -2.55 18.47
N ARG A 179 -1.37 -3.04 18.61
CA ARG A 179 -2.54 -2.40 18.02
C ARG A 179 -2.75 -1.01 18.61
N GLN A 180 -2.89 -0.03 17.74
CA GLN A 180 -3.15 1.35 18.09
C GLN A 180 -4.34 1.88 17.32
N ASP A 181 -5.21 2.60 18.02
CA ASP A 181 -6.37 3.23 17.40
C ASP A 181 -5.96 4.47 16.61
N TYR A 182 -5.74 4.30 15.30
CA TYR A 182 -5.40 5.42 14.42
C TYR A 182 -6.62 6.29 14.15
N ARG A 183 -6.47 7.62 14.26
CA ARG A 183 -7.50 8.55 13.80
C ARG A 183 -7.67 8.46 12.29
N VAL A 184 -8.91 8.45 11.84
CA VAL A 184 -9.29 8.47 10.42
C VAL A 184 -10.25 9.63 10.17
N ILE A 185 -10.31 10.12 8.93
CA ILE A 185 -11.33 11.10 8.53
C ILE A 185 -12.73 10.47 8.60
N GLU A 186 -13.76 11.32 8.62
CA GLU A 186 -15.17 10.91 8.76
C GLU A 186 -15.57 9.77 7.82
N ASN A 187 -15.19 9.85 6.53
CA ASN A 187 -15.50 8.85 5.51
C ASN A 187 -15.00 7.43 5.83
N PHE A 188 -14.00 7.28 6.71
CA PHE A 188 -13.44 5.99 7.10
C PHE A 188 -13.77 5.59 8.54
N GLN A 189 -14.61 6.35 9.26
CA GLN A 189 -15.05 5.99 10.62
C GLN A 189 -15.78 4.64 10.63
N GLY A 190 -16.57 4.35 9.59
CA GLY A 190 -17.21 3.04 9.42
C GLY A 190 -16.23 1.87 9.26
N ALA A 191 -14.98 2.14 8.90
CA ALA A 191 -13.92 1.14 8.73
C ALA A 191 -13.23 0.76 10.04
N LYS A 192 -13.47 1.47 11.14
CA LYS A 192 -12.85 1.18 12.43
C LYS A 192 -13.34 -0.16 12.98
N ILE A 193 -12.42 -0.93 13.56
CA ILE A 193 -12.76 -2.13 14.34
C ILE A 193 -13.33 -1.63 15.66
N THR A 194 -14.65 -1.70 15.83
CA THR A 194 -15.25 -1.47 17.14
C THR A 194 -14.86 -2.62 18.04
N SER A 195 -14.18 -2.32 19.15
CA SER A 195 -14.07 -3.32 20.21
C SER A 195 -15.51 -3.62 20.65
N ARG A 196 -15.97 -4.86 20.41
CA ARG A 196 -16.94 -5.39 21.35
C ARG A 196 -16.18 -5.43 22.66
N VAL A 197 -16.51 -4.51 23.56
CA VAL A 197 -16.21 -4.67 24.98
C VAL A 197 -16.78 -6.03 25.34
N THR A 198 -15.94 -7.04 25.49
CA THR A 198 -16.28 -8.20 26.31
C THR A 198 -16.40 -7.63 27.71
N ALA A 199 -17.64 -7.35 28.11
CA ALA A 199 -17.99 -7.14 29.49
C ALA A 199 -17.55 -8.40 30.25
N GLY A 200 -16.49 -8.25 31.04
CA GLY A 200 -16.12 -9.16 32.13
C GLY A 200 -16.47 -8.49 33.44
#